data_AF-A0A1Y2BXY6-F1
#
_entry.id   AF-A0A1Y2BXY6-F1
#
_cell.length_a   1.000
_cell.length_b   1.000
_cell.length_c   1.000
_cell.angle_alpha   90.00
_cell.angle_beta   90.00
_cell.angle_gamma   90.00
#
_symmetry.space_group_name_H-M   'P 1'
#
loop_
_entity.id
_entity.type
_entity.pdbx_description
1 polymer ?
#
loop_
_entity_poly.entity_id
_entity_poly.type
_entity_poly.pdbx_seq_one_letter_code
_entity_poly.pdbx_strand_id
1 'polypeptide(L)'
;MLGLIVVLATPIVALRNGVGLTPAMGWSAKNLGCSVTEQIVREVADSLVSSGLADLGYVYLDIGGCWQAKRDTKGFILEDTTLFPSGITVLAEYLNSKGLKLGLTSSASTQTCNGKLGGLYYENQDAQSYAKWNVDFVKYNNCNVEGVSDKSDSLQRYGALRDALNATNKRINYAISSNGENGIWEFGADLGNSWRTTDGIRDSWESVVEIMSQNVNLAKYAAPGGFNDMDMLQVGNGGMTDEEYRAHFSIWAALKSPLFLSHDITKLTRTTMDIIGNEEVTAINQDPLGKSAYLRAVLQNIFVWVGELANGERLLMVVNNNDKPVSLDIGIGILGSNIPITAVVQIRDLWQKKDLGLFAGTIRLTSIPPHGSRMLRVTKRKGDFPPLSTSSLDNDLLNLSDAGLSFIPLAVVLTFAIGMSWVRSRRQGYVQLT
;
A
#
# COMPACT_ATOMS: atom_id res chain seq x y z
N MET A 1 -42.07 1.61 22.55
CA MET A 1 -40.70 2.15 22.58
C MET A 1 -39.79 1.15 21.89
N LEU A 2 -39.42 1.37 20.63
CA LEU A 2 -38.33 0.62 20.00
C LEU A 2 -37.00 1.23 20.49
N GLY A 3 -36.20 0.41 21.16
CA GLY A 3 -34.89 0.81 21.68
C GLY A 3 -33.91 1.03 20.55
N LEU A 4 -33.32 2.22 20.49
CA LEU A 4 -32.22 2.56 19.60
C LEU A 4 -30.96 1.81 20.09
N ILE A 5 -30.53 0.78 19.36
CA ILE A 5 -29.23 0.15 19.60
C ILE A 5 -28.17 1.08 19.00
N VAL A 6 -27.52 1.86 19.87
CA VAL A 6 -26.32 2.61 19.51
C VAL A 6 -25.16 1.61 19.49
N VAL A 7 -24.79 1.15 18.29
CA VAL A 7 -23.54 0.43 18.08
C VAL A 7 -22.41 1.46 18.16
N LEU A 8 -21.77 1.56 19.32
CA LEU A 8 -20.51 2.30 19.45
C LEU A 8 -19.44 1.53 18.67
N ALA A 9 -19.01 2.08 17.53
CA ALA A 9 -17.84 1.56 16.82
C ALA A 9 -16.62 1.74 17.73
N THR A 10 -16.12 0.66 18.32
CA THR A 10 -14.83 0.66 19.01
C THR A 10 -13.76 1.02 17.99
N PRO A 11 -12.96 2.09 18.19
CA PRO A 11 -11.87 2.39 17.28
C PRO A 11 -10.91 1.19 17.26
N ILE A 12 -10.51 0.75 16.07
CA ILE A 12 -9.46 -0.25 15.91
C ILE A 12 -8.21 0.31 16.59
N VAL A 13 -7.70 -0.40 17.59
CA VAL A 13 -6.47 -0.02 18.30
C VAL A 13 -5.32 -0.73 17.62
N ALA A 14 -4.69 -0.05 16.66
CA ALA A 14 -3.48 -0.57 16.05
C ALA A 14 -2.30 -0.60 17.04
N LEU A 15 -1.26 -1.37 16.69
CA LEU A 15 -0.09 -1.60 17.52
C LEU A 15 0.56 -0.28 17.98
N ARG A 16 0.69 -0.11 19.29
CA ARG A 16 1.29 1.08 19.93
C ARG A 16 2.75 0.86 20.33
N ASN A 17 3.57 0.34 19.40
CA ASN A 17 5.01 0.13 19.61
C ASN A 17 5.86 1.38 19.32
N GLY A 18 5.24 2.53 19.04
CA GLY A 18 5.92 3.82 18.86
C GLY A 18 6.52 4.04 17.46
N VAL A 19 6.15 3.21 16.49
CA VAL A 19 6.48 3.34 15.05
C VAL A 19 5.22 3.13 14.21
N GLY A 20 5.32 3.35 12.90
CA GLY A 20 4.19 3.13 11.98
C GLY A 20 3.02 4.08 12.20
N LEU A 21 3.24 5.30 12.71
CA LEU A 21 2.19 6.31 12.84
C LEU A 21 1.69 6.82 11.48
N THR A 22 2.57 6.80 10.48
CA THR A 22 2.27 6.95 9.07
C THR A 22 2.79 5.72 8.31
N PRO A 23 2.32 5.45 7.08
CA PRO A 23 2.82 4.32 6.30
C PRO A 23 4.33 4.39 6.12
N ALA A 24 5.02 3.25 6.25
CA ALA A 24 6.46 3.20 6.07
C ALA A 24 6.85 3.51 4.62
N MET A 25 7.94 4.26 4.44
CA MET A 25 8.48 4.60 3.12
C MET A 25 9.94 4.18 3.03
N GLY A 26 10.35 3.63 1.90
CA GLY A 26 11.68 3.06 1.77
C GLY A 26 11.99 2.45 0.42
N TRP A 27 12.94 1.52 0.41
CA TRP A 27 13.34 0.71 -0.74
C TRP A 27 13.46 -0.75 -0.30
N SER A 28 13.16 -1.67 -1.21
CA SER A 28 13.32 -3.11 -0.97
C SER A 28 14.15 -3.77 -2.06
N ALA A 29 15.12 -4.58 -1.64
CA ALA A 29 16.00 -5.35 -2.51
C ALA A 29 15.34 -6.59 -3.13
N LYS A 30 14.04 -6.83 -2.92
CA LYS A 30 13.34 -8.05 -3.37
C LYS A 30 13.59 -8.39 -4.85
N ASN A 31 13.64 -7.39 -5.73
CA ASN A 31 13.88 -7.58 -7.16
C ASN A 31 15.30 -8.07 -7.49
N LEU A 32 16.27 -7.91 -6.58
CA LEU A 32 17.63 -8.45 -6.71
C LEU A 32 17.73 -9.92 -6.26
N GLY A 33 16.71 -10.46 -5.60
CA GLY A 33 16.76 -11.82 -5.05
C GLY A 33 17.98 -12.05 -4.16
N CYS A 34 18.69 -13.16 -4.35
CA CYS A 34 19.93 -13.44 -3.61
C CYS A 34 21.19 -12.76 -4.19
N SER A 35 21.05 -11.83 -5.14
CA SER A 35 22.17 -11.05 -5.69
C SER A 35 22.46 -9.76 -4.92
N VAL A 36 21.68 -9.46 -3.87
CA VAL A 36 21.93 -8.33 -2.97
C VAL A 36 23.25 -8.50 -2.22
N THR A 37 24.06 -7.43 -2.16
CA THR A 37 25.33 -7.37 -1.43
C THR A 37 25.39 -6.10 -0.60
N GLU A 38 26.30 -6.05 0.38
CA GLU A 38 26.56 -4.85 1.17
C GLU A 38 26.90 -3.63 0.30
N GLN A 39 27.70 -3.83 -0.75
CA GLN A 39 28.07 -2.76 -1.66
C GLN A 39 26.84 -2.14 -2.34
N ILE A 40 25.95 -2.99 -2.88
CA ILE A 40 24.71 -2.51 -3.52
C ILE A 40 23.85 -1.73 -2.52
N VAL A 41 23.70 -2.22 -1.28
CA VAL A 41 22.92 -1.52 -0.25
C VAL A 41 23.53 -0.15 0.07
N ARG A 42 24.86 -0.04 0.12
CA ARG A 42 25.55 1.25 0.33
C ARG A 42 25.34 2.22 -0.84
N GLU A 43 25.44 1.73 -2.08
CA GLU A 43 25.19 2.54 -3.29
C GLU A 43 23.74 3.05 -3.36
N VAL A 44 22.76 2.20 -3.00
CA VAL A 44 21.35 2.60 -2.91
C VAL A 44 21.15 3.63 -1.79
N ALA A 45 21.77 3.45 -0.63
CA ALA A 45 21.72 4.41 0.47
C ALA A 45 22.27 5.79 0.05
N ASP A 46 23.42 5.81 -0.62
CA ASP A 46 24.00 7.05 -1.16
C ASP A 46 23.10 7.70 -2.22
N SER A 47 22.43 6.88 -3.05
CA SER A 47 21.49 7.37 -4.08
C SER A 47 20.22 7.96 -3.46
N LEU A 48 19.66 7.34 -2.42
CA LEU A 48 18.50 7.87 -1.68
C LEU A 48 18.79 9.23 -1.05
N VAL A 49 19.98 9.39 -0.46
CA VAL A 49 20.40 10.66 0.14
C VAL A 49 20.65 11.71 -0.94
N SER A 50 21.48 11.41 -1.94
CA SER A 50 21.89 12.38 -2.95
C SER A 50 20.76 12.83 -3.89
N SER A 51 19.74 12.00 -4.08
CA SER A 51 18.53 12.35 -4.84
C SER A 51 17.52 13.19 -4.04
N GLY A 52 17.67 13.31 -2.71
CA GLY A 52 16.71 13.95 -1.82
C GLY A 52 15.50 13.08 -1.44
N LEU A 53 15.44 11.82 -1.89
CA LEU A 53 14.35 10.91 -1.52
C LEU A 53 14.36 10.54 -0.03
N ALA A 54 15.54 10.48 0.59
CA ALA A 54 15.67 10.29 2.03
C ALA A 54 14.96 11.41 2.82
N ASP A 55 15.13 12.68 2.39
CA ASP A 55 14.50 13.85 3.03
C ASP A 55 12.98 13.85 2.84
N LEU A 56 12.50 13.27 1.74
CA LEU A 56 11.07 13.08 1.49
C LEU A 56 10.46 11.93 2.33
N GLY A 57 11.30 11.13 2.99
CA GLY A 57 10.87 10.10 3.94
C GLY A 57 11.17 8.66 3.52
N TYR A 58 11.77 8.41 2.35
CA TYR A 58 12.20 7.08 1.91
C TYR A 58 13.42 6.60 2.70
N VAL A 59 13.22 6.21 3.96
CA VAL A 59 14.32 5.97 4.92
C VAL A 59 14.57 4.50 5.23
N TYR A 60 13.61 3.61 5.01
CA TYR A 60 13.79 2.17 5.29
C TYR A 60 14.45 1.45 4.12
N LEU A 61 15.55 0.74 4.33
CA LEU A 61 16.19 -0.12 3.34
C LEU A 61 16.02 -1.59 3.74
N ASP A 62 14.97 -2.23 3.21
CA ASP A 62 14.76 -3.67 3.35
C ASP A 62 15.69 -4.41 2.40
N ILE A 63 16.74 -5.05 2.93
CA ILE A 63 17.75 -5.75 2.12
C ILE A 63 17.24 -7.09 1.57
N GLY A 64 15.96 -7.42 1.76
CA GLY A 64 15.34 -8.61 1.19
C GLY A 64 15.79 -9.90 1.88
N GLY A 65 15.60 -11.03 1.19
CA GLY A 65 16.02 -12.34 1.67
C GLY A 65 17.50 -12.65 1.35
N CYS A 66 17.97 -13.80 1.82
CA CYS A 66 19.31 -14.35 1.54
C CYS A 66 20.49 -13.76 2.30
N TRP A 67 20.27 -12.77 3.17
CA TRP A 67 21.28 -12.30 4.11
C TRP A 67 21.63 -13.34 5.20
N GLN A 68 20.79 -14.35 5.40
CA GLN A 68 20.99 -15.40 6.40
C GLN A 68 22.05 -16.43 5.99
N ALA A 69 22.96 -16.78 6.90
CA ALA A 69 23.90 -17.88 6.72
C ALA A 69 23.46 -19.16 7.43
N LYS A 70 23.61 -19.20 8.77
CA LYS A 70 23.35 -20.38 9.62
C LYS A 70 22.87 -19.95 11.01
N ARG A 71 22.42 -20.91 11.83
CA ARG A 71 22.20 -20.70 13.27
C ARG A 71 23.43 -21.17 14.07
N ASP A 72 23.74 -20.49 15.17
CA ASP A 72 24.74 -20.95 16.13
C ASP A 72 24.18 -22.07 17.04
N THR A 73 25.00 -22.58 17.97
CA THR A 73 24.59 -23.66 18.88
C THR A 73 23.51 -23.26 19.88
N LYS A 74 23.21 -21.97 20.02
CA LYS A 74 22.15 -21.42 20.88
C LYS A 74 20.90 -21.03 20.08
N GLY A 75 20.91 -21.24 18.76
CA GLY A 75 19.80 -20.94 17.86
C GLY A 75 19.79 -19.51 17.31
N PHE A 76 20.79 -18.68 17.60
CA PHE A 76 20.87 -17.32 17.03
C PHE A 76 21.22 -17.38 15.55
N ILE A 77 20.48 -16.62 14.74
CA ILE A 77 20.77 -16.48 13.32
C ILE A 77 22.03 -15.63 13.10
N LEU A 78 22.87 -16.05 12.16
CA LEU A 78 24.09 -15.38 11.73
C LEU A 78 23.94 -14.90 10.29
N GLU A 79 24.57 -13.78 9.97
CA GLU A 79 24.62 -13.20 8.63
C GLU A 79 25.58 -13.93 7.68
N ASP A 80 25.31 -13.83 6.38
CA ASP A 80 26.21 -14.27 5.32
C ASP A 80 27.33 -13.24 5.11
N THR A 81 28.50 -13.53 5.66
CA THR A 81 29.68 -12.67 5.56
C THR A 81 30.31 -12.65 4.16
N THR A 82 29.82 -13.44 3.21
CA THR A 82 30.22 -13.32 1.80
C THR A 82 29.46 -12.18 1.13
N LEU A 83 28.15 -12.06 1.43
CA LEU A 83 27.30 -10.99 0.92
C LEU A 83 27.44 -9.69 1.73
N PHE A 84 27.67 -9.84 3.04
CA PHE A 84 27.79 -8.75 4.03
C PHE A 84 29.10 -8.85 4.81
N PRO A 85 30.26 -8.60 4.16
CA PRO A 85 31.58 -8.84 4.74
C PRO A 85 31.90 -8.01 6.00
N SER A 86 31.28 -6.84 6.19
CA SER A 86 31.43 -6.07 7.44
C SER A 86 30.47 -6.49 8.56
N GLY A 87 29.50 -7.36 8.24
CA GLY A 87 28.42 -7.76 9.14
C GLY A 87 27.25 -6.76 9.16
N ILE A 88 26.10 -7.22 9.65
CA ILE A 88 24.85 -6.44 9.59
C ILE A 88 24.89 -5.23 10.52
N THR A 89 25.60 -5.32 11.65
CA THR A 89 25.73 -4.19 12.60
C THR A 89 26.44 -2.99 11.97
N VAL A 90 27.56 -3.22 11.28
CA VAL A 90 28.34 -2.15 10.64
C VAL A 90 27.57 -1.54 9.46
N LEU A 91 26.82 -2.35 8.71
CA LEU A 91 25.91 -1.83 7.69
C LEU A 91 24.82 -0.95 8.31
N ALA A 92 24.19 -1.39 9.41
CA ALA A 92 23.18 -0.60 10.11
C ALA A 92 23.75 0.74 10.61
N GLU A 93 24.95 0.75 11.20
CA GLU A 93 25.63 1.98 11.64
C GLU A 93 25.88 2.95 10.48
N TYR A 94 26.32 2.44 9.33
CA TYR A 94 26.49 3.27 8.14
C TYR A 94 25.16 3.87 7.65
N LEU A 95 24.08 3.08 7.58
CA LEU A 95 22.77 3.60 7.20
C LEU A 95 22.28 4.67 8.19
N ASN A 96 22.43 4.41 9.49
CA ASN A 96 22.06 5.37 10.54
C ASN A 96 22.85 6.67 10.44
N SER A 97 24.14 6.63 10.08
CA SER A 97 24.95 7.84 9.86
C SER A 97 24.43 8.74 8.73
N LYS A 98 23.55 8.21 7.89
CA LYS A 98 22.87 8.91 6.77
C LYS A 98 21.41 9.24 7.06
N GLY A 99 20.93 9.00 8.29
CA GLY A 99 19.51 9.15 8.63
C GLY A 99 18.61 8.05 8.07
N LEU A 100 19.19 6.98 7.53
CA LEU A 100 18.49 5.83 6.97
C LEU A 100 18.38 4.71 8.02
N LYS A 101 17.46 3.78 7.76
CA LYS A 101 17.05 2.72 8.69
C LYS A 101 17.20 1.36 8.03
N LEU A 102 17.81 0.41 8.74
CA LEU A 102 18.02 -0.94 8.19
C LEU A 102 16.74 -1.77 8.31
N GLY A 103 16.36 -2.46 7.23
CA GLY A 103 15.31 -3.46 7.20
C GLY A 103 15.83 -4.86 6.84
N LEU A 104 15.29 -5.89 7.49
CA LEU A 104 15.54 -7.30 7.16
C LEU A 104 14.26 -8.02 6.77
N THR A 105 14.38 -9.01 5.88
CA THR A 105 13.29 -9.94 5.58
C THR A 105 13.57 -11.33 6.16
N SER A 106 12.57 -11.91 6.83
CA SER A 106 12.54 -13.31 7.27
C SER A 106 11.18 -13.95 6.88
N SER A 107 10.85 -15.11 7.43
CA SER A 107 9.59 -15.81 7.14
C SER A 107 9.06 -16.51 8.38
N ALA A 108 7.73 -16.47 8.55
CA ALA A 108 6.93 -17.14 9.56
C ALA A 108 6.84 -18.66 9.32
N SER A 109 7.97 -19.25 8.99
CA SER A 109 8.13 -20.65 8.60
C SER A 109 9.59 -21.08 8.86
N THR A 110 9.87 -22.35 8.67
CA THR A 110 11.23 -22.92 8.80
C THR A 110 12.17 -22.41 7.70
N GLN A 111 11.62 -22.03 6.54
CA GLN A 111 12.37 -21.54 5.38
C GLN A 111 11.72 -20.32 4.73
N THR A 112 12.52 -19.29 4.45
CA THR A 112 12.13 -18.18 3.59
C THR A 112 11.75 -18.63 2.19
N CYS A 113 11.09 -17.75 1.41
CA CYS A 113 10.72 -18.03 0.02
C CYS A 113 11.89 -18.46 -0.87
N ASN A 114 13.12 -18.05 -0.52
CA ASN A 114 14.34 -18.39 -1.26
C ASN A 114 15.07 -19.62 -0.67
N GLY A 115 14.43 -20.41 0.20
CA GLY A 115 14.99 -21.61 0.80
C GLY A 115 16.03 -21.36 1.91
N LYS A 116 16.20 -20.10 2.33
CA LYS A 116 17.09 -19.70 3.43
C LYS A 116 16.40 -19.87 4.78
N LEU A 117 17.15 -19.86 5.88
CA LEU A 117 16.60 -20.03 7.24
C LEU A 117 15.48 -19.02 7.54
N GLY A 118 14.29 -19.53 7.87
CA GLY A 118 13.17 -18.76 8.39
C GLY A 118 13.20 -18.63 9.92
N GLY A 119 12.23 -17.91 10.47
CA GLY A 119 12.20 -17.53 11.88
C GLY A 119 11.33 -18.41 12.79
N LEU A 120 10.53 -19.33 12.23
CA LEU A 120 9.62 -20.16 13.03
C LEU A 120 10.41 -20.97 14.07
N TYR A 121 9.94 -20.94 15.33
CA TYR A 121 10.54 -21.54 16.53
C TYR A 121 11.78 -20.83 17.09
N TYR A 122 12.25 -19.76 16.45
CA TYR A 122 13.43 -18.99 16.85
C TYR A 122 13.13 -17.49 17.00
N GLU A 123 11.86 -17.12 17.15
CA GLU A 123 11.41 -15.73 17.15
C GLU A 123 12.11 -14.89 18.22
N ASN A 124 12.33 -15.46 19.41
CA ASN A 124 13.06 -14.80 20.51
C ASN A 124 14.53 -14.53 20.17
N GLN A 125 15.23 -15.53 19.64
CA GLN A 125 16.63 -15.42 19.25
C GLN A 125 16.80 -14.44 18.09
N ASP A 126 15.92 -14.53 17.09
CA ASP A 126 15.95 -13.66 15.91
C ASP A 126 15.67 -12.21 16.29
N ALA A 127 14.65 -11.95 17.13
CA ALA A 127 14.38 -10.61 17.64
C ALA A 127 15.56 -10.02 18.42
N GLN A 128 16.23 -10.82 19.26
CA GLN A 128 17.42 -10.39 19.99
C GLN A 128 18.59 -10.06 19.04
N SER A 129 18.83 -10.87 18.01
CA SER A 129 19.83 -10.56 16.98
C SER A 129 19.48 -9.26 16.24
N TYR A 130 18.22 -9.09 15.82
CA TYR A 130 17.77 -7.88 15.12
C TYR A 130 17.96 -6.63 15.97
N ALA A 131 17.61 -6.70 17.26
CA ALA A 131 17.82 -5.59 18.18
C ALA A 131 19.30 -5.28 18.39
N LYS A 132 20.14 -6.31 18.57
CA LYS A 132 21.60 -6.16 18.72
C LYS A 132 22.25 -5.54 17.48
N TRP A 133 21.77 -5.90 16.29
CA TRP A 133 22.27 -5.35 15.03
C TRP A 133 21.65 -4.00 14.66
N ASN A 134 20.83 -3.42 15.53
CA ASN A 134 20.17 -2.15 15.33
C ASN A 134 19.24 -2.11 14.10
N VAL A 135 18.54 -3.21 13.80
CA VAL A 135 17.54 -3.30 12.71
C VAL A 135 16.26 -2.56 13.07
N ASP A 136 15.75 -1.70 12.19
CA ASP A 136 14.61 -0.81 12.45
C ASP A 136 13.31 -1.26 11.77
N PHE A 137 13.39 -2.19 10.83
CA PHE A 137 12.26 -2.72 10.08
C PHE A 137 12.42 -4.22 9.85
N VAL A 138 11.34 -4.98 10.02
CA VAL A 138 11.32 -6.42 9.75
C VAL A 138 10.11 -6.76 8.90
N LYS A 139 10.36 -7.36 7.74
CA LYS A 139 9.34 -8.01 6.90
C LYS A 139 9.30 -9.50 7.18
N TYR A 140 8.12 -10.06 7.41
CA TYR A 140 7.95 -11.48 7.75
C TYR A 140 6.98 -12.17 6.80
N ASN A 141 7.55 -12.96 5.90
CA ASN A 141 6.81 -13.65 4.83
C ASN A 141 6.05 -14.88 5.34
N ASN A 142 5.20 -15.43 4.47
CA ASN A 142 4.39 -16.62 4.72
C ASN A 142 4.74 -17.80 3.79
N CYS A 143 5.97 -17.86 3.27
CA CYS A 143 6.37 -18.92 2.35
C CYS A 143 6.68 -20.22 3.10
N ASN A 144 6.48 -21.38 2.47
CA ASN A 144 6.86 -22.70 3.03
C ASN A 144 6.24 -23.00 4.40
N VAL A 145 4.96 -22.70 4.60
CA VAL A 145 4.28 -22.80 5.91
C VAL A 145 3.97 -24.22 6.41
N GLU A 146 4.49 -25.29 5.79
CA GLU A 146 4.44 -26.69 6.26
C GLU A 146 3.08 -27.17 6.85
N GLY A 147 1.95 -26.64 6.36
CA GLY A 147 0.61 -26.99 6.83
C GLY A 147 0.07 -26.21 8.04
N VAL A 148 0.82 -25.22 8.55
CA VAL A 148 0.47 -24.34 9.68
C VAL A 148 -0.07 -23.01 9.13
N SER A 149 -1.20 -23.08 8.42
CA SER A 149 -1.69 -22.00 7.56
C SER A 149 -3.08 -21.48 7.90
N ASP A 150 -3.75 -22.00 8.93
CA ASP A 150 -5.08 -21.50 9.30
C ASP A 150 -5.00 -20.12 10.00
N LYS A 151 -6.15 -19.55 10.35
CA LYS A 151 -6.21 -18.24 11.02
C LYS A 151 -5.57 -18.26 12.42
N SER A 152 -5.76 -19.35 13.18
CA SER A 152 -5.18 -19.52 14.52
C SER A 152 -3.66 -19.65 14.45
N ASP A 153 -3.18 -20.42 13.49
CA ASP A 153 -1.78 -20.60 13.18
C ASP A 153 -1.13 -19.27 12.78
N SER A 154 -1.80 -18.49 11.92
CA SER A 154 -1.32 -17.16 11.51
C SER A 154 -1.19 -16.22 12.71
N LEU A 155 -2.21 -16.17 13.58
CA LEU A 155 -2.17 -15.39 14.83
C LEU A 155 -0.99 -15.80 15.71
N GLN A 156 -0.75 -17.10 15.88
CA GLN A 156 0.34 -17.62 16.69
C GLN A 156 1.71 -17.27 16.10
N ARG A 157 1.94 -17.54 14.81
CA ARG A 157 3.25 -17.36 14.17
C ARG A 157 3.66 -15.89 14.06
N TYR A 158 2.75 -15.01 13.65
CA TYR A 158 3.02 -13.57 13.59
C TYR A 158 3.05 -12.95 14.98
N GLY A 159 2.18 -13.39 15.90
CA GLY A 159 2.17 -12.93 17.28
C GLY A 159 3.45 -13.26 18.05
N ALA A 160 4.03 -14.44 17.83
CA ALA A 160 5.27 -14.86 18.47
C ALA A 160 6.43 -13.89 18.16
N LEU A 161 6.60 -13.49 16.90
CA LEU A 161 7.64 -12.52 16.53
C LEU A 161 7.29 -11.11 17.03
N ARG A 162 6.02 -10.67 16.99
CA ARG A 162 5.60 -9.40 17.61
C ARG A 162 6.04 -9.33 19.07
N ASP A 163 5.71 -10.36 19.85
CA ASP A 163 6.00 -10.40 21.29
C ASP A 163 7.51 -10.42 21.56
N ALA A 164 8.25 -11.21 20.77
CA ALA A 164 9.71 -11.26 20.83
C ALA A 164 10.35 -9.90 20.50
N LEU A 165 9.90 -9.22 19.45
CA LEU A 165 10.38 -7.87 19.07
C LEU A 165 10.11 -6.86 20.19
N ASN A 166 8.89 -6.85 20.74
CA ASN A 166 8.53 -5.95 21.85
C ASN A 166 9.40 -6.19 23.10
N ALA A 167 9.71 -7.45 23.42
CA ALA A 167 10.54 -7.80 24.57
C ALA A 167 11.98 -7.27 24.49
N THR A 168 12.46 -6.90 23.30
CA THR A 168 13.79 -6.29 23.12
C THR A 168 13.85 -4.81 23.56
N ASN A 169 12.70 -4.16 23.76
CA ASN A 169 12.56 -2.71 23.96
C ASN A 169 13.08 -1.81 22.81
N LYS A 170 13.53 -2.39 21.69
CA LYS A 170 13.82 -1.62 20.48
C LYS A 170 12.54 -1.41 19.68
N ARG A 171 12.33 -0.19 19.20
CA ARG A 171 11.21 0.13 18.31
C ARG A 171 11.52 -0.34 16.90
N ILE A 172 10.87 -1.43 16.49
CA ILE A 172 11.05 -2.05 15.17
C ILE A 172 9.71 -2.02 14.44
N ASN A 173 9.69 -1.49 13.22
CA ASN A 173 8.49 -1.48 12.38
C ASN A 173 8.29 -2.88 11.79
N TYR A 174 7.15 -3.50 12.09
CA TYR A 174 6.90 -4.91 11.77
C TYR A 174 5.89 -5.06 10.62
N ALA A 175 6.36 -5.47 9.45
CA ALA A 175 5.57 -5.68 8.25
C ALA A 175 5.25 -7.16 8.03
N ILE A 176 3.98 -7.52 8.16
CA ILE A 176 3.47 -8.87 7.92
C ILE A 176 3.26 -9.07 6.42
N SER A 177 3.76 -10.16 5.87
CA SER A 177 3.63 -10.47 4.44
C SER A 177 2.93 -11.82 4.24
N SER A 178 1.61 -11.83 4.50
CA SER A 178 0.74 -13.01 4.48
C SER A 178 -0.11 -13.17 3.22
N ASN A 179 0.11 -12.37 2.18
CA ASN A 179 -0.64 -12.42 0.91
C ASN A 179 -2.17 -12.28 1.05
N GLY A 180 -2.66 -11.59 2.09
CA GLY A 180 -4.09 -11.50 2.38
C GLY A 180 -4.71 -12.76 2.99
N GLU A 181 -3.93 -13.82 3.22
CA GLU A 181 -4.43 -15.08 3.77
C GLU A 181 -5.17 -14.86 5.09
N ASN A 182 -6.24 -15.65 5.27
CA ASN A 182 -7.10 -15.66 6.46
C ASN A 182 -7.76 -14.31 6.80
N GLY A 183 -7.78 -13.37 5.85
CA GLY A 183 -8.29 -12.02 6.08
C GLY A 183 -7.46 -11.26 7.11
N ILE A 184 -6.12 -11.29 6.94
CA ILE A 184 -5.15 -10.66 7.86
C ILE A 184 -5.53 -9.24 8.29
N TRP A 185 -6.20 -8.46 7.44
CA TRP A 185 -6.67 -7.11 7.78
C TRP A 185 -7.62 -7.04 8.98
N GLU A 186 -8.30 -8.13 9.34
CA GLU A 186 -9.20 -8.16 10.49
C GLU A 186 -8.48 -8.18 11.85
N PHE A 187 -7.21 -8.59 11.87
CA PHE A 187 -6.44 -8.79 13.10
C PHE A 187 -4.97 -8.36 12.99
N GLY A 188 -4.51 -7.93 11.82
CA GLY A 188 -3.14 -7.52 11.55
C GLY A 188 -2.72 -6.30 12.37
N ALA A 189 -3.67 -5.43 12.72
CA ALA A 189 -3.47 -4.26 13.56
C ALA A 189 -3.00 -4.62 14.99
N ASP A 190 -3.36 -5.81 15.49
CA ASP A 190 -2.90 -6.32 16.78
C ASP A 190 -1.52 -6.98 16.70
N LEU A 191 -1.05 -7.27 15.48
CA LEU A 191 0.14 -8.07 15.22
C LEU A 191 1.32 -7.24 14.74
N GLY A 192 1.11 -6.34 13.79
CA GLY A 192 2.18 -5.58 13.14
C GLY A 192 1.75 -4.18 12.70
N ASN A 193 2.70 -3.45 12.13
CA ASN A 193 2.52 -2.08 11.65
C ASN A 193 2.06 -2.00 10.19
N SER A 194 2.18 -3.10 9.45
CA SER A 194 1.50 -3.27 8.18
C SER A 194 1.24 -4.76 7.88
N TRP A 195 0.31 -5.04 6.98
CA TRP A 195 0.01 -6.41 6.55
C TRP A 195 -0.33 -6.47 5.06
N ARG A 196 0.35 -7.35 4.33
CA ARG A 196 0.12 -7.55 2.91
C ARG A 196 -1.29 -8.08 2.65
N THR A 197 -2.05 -7.40 1.80
CA THR A 197 -3.46 -7.72 1.53
C THR A 197 -3.69 -8.67 0.35
N THR A 198 -2.69 -8.86 -0.51
CA THR A 198 -2.81 -9.62 -1.76
C THR A 198 -1.52 -10.36 -2.05
N ASP A 199 -1.50 -11.21 -3.09
CA ASP A 199 -0.26 -11.72 -3.66
C ASP A 199 0.66 -10.59 -4.18
N GLY A 200 1.89 -10.98 -4.54
CA GLY A 200 2.92 -10.05 -4.99
C GLY A 200 2.55 -9.32 -6.28
N ILE A 201 2.79 -8.00 -6.29
CA ILE A 201 2.56 -7.15 -7.46
C ILE A 201 3.52 -7.50 -8.60
N ARG A 202 3.00 -7.43 -9.83
CA ARG A 202 3.78 -7.50 -11.08
C ARG A 202 3.88 -6.10 -11.68
N ASP A 203 4.93 -5.85 -12.46
CA ASP A 203 5.10 -4.59 -13.19
C ASP A 203 4.17 -4.52 -14.42
N SER A 204 2.87 -4.46 -14.18
CA SER A 204 1.84 -4.32 -15.20
C SER A 204 0.59 -3.61 -14.65
N TRP A 205 -0.09 -2.86 -15.51
CA TRP A 205 -1.31 -2.13 -15.13
C TRP A 205 -2.41 -3.05 -14.62
N GLU A 206 -2.57 -4.22 -15.24
CA GLU A 206 -3.50 -5.26 -14.78
C GLU A 206 -3.28 -5.63 -13.32
N SER A 207 -2.02 -5.80 -12.90
CA SER A 207 -1.69 -6.14 -11.51
C SER A 207 -2.01 -4.99 -10.55
N VAL A 208 -1.81 -3.74 -10.97
CA VAL A 208 -2.18 -2.54 -10.18
C VAL A 208 -3.70 -2.53 -9.95
N VAL A 209 -4.48 -2.76 -11.00
CA VAL A 209 -5.95 -2.79 -10.94
C VAL A 209 -6.46 -3.97 -10.11
N GLU A 210 -5.85 -5.14 -10.24
CA GLU A 210 -6.16 -6.34 -9.44
C GLU A 210 -6.02 -6.06 -7.94
N ILE A 211 -4.90 -5.46 -7.53
CA ILE A 211 -4.61 -5.15 -6.12
C ILE A 211 -5.50 -4.02 -5.60
N MET A 212 -5.70 -2.96 -6.40
CA MET A 212 -6.64 -1.87 -6.08
C MET A 212 -8.04 -2.42 -5.82
N SER A 213 -8.52 -3.31 -6.69
CA SER A 213 -9.87 -3.88 -6.63
C SER A 213 -10.07 -4.74 -5.36
N GLN A 214 -9.04 -5.44 -4.91
CA GLN A 214 -9.09 -6.21 -3.65
C GLN A 214 -9.07 -5.33 -2.40
N ASN A 215 -8.57 -4.09 -2.52
CA ASN A 215 -8.44 -3.16 -1.39
C ASN A 215 -9.63 -2.20 -1.22
N VAL A 216 -10.64 -2.23 -2.12
CA VAL A 216 -11.78 -1.28 -2.13
C VAL A 216 -12.52 -1.15 -0.80
N ASN A 217 -12.60 -2.23 -0.02
CA ASN A 217 -13.34 -2.29 1.24
C ASN A 217 -12.45 -2.44 2.48
N LEU A 218 -11.12 -2.32 2.32
CA LEU A 218 -10.17 -2.55 3.40
C LEU A 218 -9.77 -1.27 4.15
N ALA A 219 -10.18 -0.10 3.64
CA ALA A 219 -9.88 1.22 4.22
C ALA A 219 -10.18 1.30 5.73
N LYS A 220 -11.25 0.63 6.20
CA LYS A 220 -11.68 0.62 7.60
C LYS A 220 -10.71 -0.09 8.56
N TYR A 221 -9.78 -0.90 8.06
CA TYR A 221 -8.82 -1.64 8.88
C TYR A 221 -7.48 -0.90 9.06
N ALA A 222 -7.24 0.15 8.28
CA ALA A 222 -6.00 0.92 8.34
C ALA A 222 -6.15 2.16 9.23
N ALA A 223 -5.16 2.41 10.08
CA ALA A 223 -5.07 3.57 10.96
C ALA A 223 -3.61 3.80 11.40
N PRO A 224 -3.25 4.96 11.98
CA PRO A 224 -1.95 5.14 12.61
C PRO A 224 -1.60 3.98 13.54
N GLY A 225 -0.46 3.33 13.28
CA GLY A 225 0.02 2.13 13.95
C GLY A 225 -0.11 0.85 13.13
N GLY A 226 -0.94 0.82 12.07
CA GLY A 226 -1.25 -0.38 11.29
C GLY A 226 -1.91 -0.09 9.94
N PHE A 227 -1.25 -0.46 8.83
CA PHE A 227 -1.74 -0.17 7.47
C PHE A 227 -1.87 -1.41 6.57
N ASN A 228 -2.84 -1.37 5.66
CA ASN A 228 -2.91 -2.33 4.55
C ASN A 228 -1.69 -2.13 3.65
N ASP A 229 -0.95 -3.21 3.35
CA ASP A 229 0.20 -3.20 2.46
C ASP A 229 -0.18 -3.80 1.10
N MET A 230 -0.14 -2.95 0.08
CA MET A 230 -0.46 -3.29 -1.31
C MET A 230 0.76 -3.80 -2.09
N ASP A 231 1.87 -4.13 -1.42
CA ASP A 231 3.19 -4.48 -1.98
C ASP A 231 3.95 -3.28 -2.57
N MET A 232 5.18 -3.52 -3.02
CA MET A 232 6.13 -2.50 -3.44
C MET A 232 5.72 -1.73 -4.70
N LEU A 233 6.15 -0.48 -4.80
CA LEU A 233 6.01 0.35 -5.99
C LEU A 233 6.85 -0.21 -7.15
N GLN A 234 6.23 -0.29 -8.33
CA GLN A 234 6.87 -0.74 -9.58
C GLN A 234 7.38 0.44 -10.43
N VAL A 235 7.20 1.67 -9.94
CA VAL A 235 7.56 2.90 -10.64
C VAL A 235 9.03 2.87 -11.06
N GLY A 236 9.27 2.92 -12.37
CA GLY A 236 10.61 2.89 -12.98
C GLY A 236 11.12 1.52 -13.40
N ASN A 237 10.34 0.44 -13.27
CA ASN A 237 10.77 -0.92 -13.65
C ASN A 237 10.61 -1.24 -15.16
N GLY A 238 9.81 -0.45 -15.88
CA GLY A 238 9.72 -0.42 -17.35
C GLY A 238 8.53 -1.16 -17.98
N GLY A 239 7.70 -1.87 -17.20
CA GLY A 239 6.54 -2.62 -17.67
C GLY A 239 5.24 -1.82 -17.80
N MET A 240 5.23 -0.56 -17.36
CA MET A 240 4.08 0.35 -17.47
C MET A 240 4.48 1.69 -18.09
N THR A 241 3.49 2.41 -18.62
CA THR A 241 3.64 3.80 -19.07
C THR A 241 3.81 4.76 -17.88
N ASP A 242 4.33 5.95 -18.13
CA ASP A 242 4.48 6.97 -17.07
C ASP A 242 3.13 7.40 -16.46
N GLU A 243 2.06 7.39 -17.25
CA GLU A 243 0.69 7.67 -16.76
C GLU A 243 0.18 6.57 -15.84
N GLU A 244 0.40 5.30 -16.20
CA GLU A 244 0.08 4.15 -15.35
C GLU A 244 0.90 4.17 -14.05
N TYR A 245 2.20 4.49 -14.12
CA TYR A 245 3.03 4.65 -12.93
C TYR A 245 2.57 5.81 -12.03
N ARG A 246 2.12 6.93 -12.62
CA ARG A 246 1.54 8.06 -11.89
C ARG A 246 0.25 7.64 -11.18
N ALA A 247 -0.63 6.90 -11.86
CA ALA A 247 -1.86 6.38 -11.28
C ALA A 247 -1.56 5.35 -10.18
N HIS A 248 -0.63 4.42 -10.40
CA HIS A 248 -0.14 3.45 -9.41
C HIS A 248 0.31 4.14 -8.12
N PHE A 249 1.23 5.12 -8.23
CA PHE A 249 1.73 5.86 -7.08
C PHE A 249 0.60 6.62 -6.35
N SER A 250 -0.33 7.22 -7.10
CA SER A 250 -1.49 7.92 -6.53
C SER A 250 -2.41 6.99 -5.73
N ILE A 251 -2.69 5.79 -6.25
CA ILE A 251 -3.53 4.80 -5.60
C ILE A 251 -2.88 4.35 -4.29
N TRP A 252 -1.59 3.99 -4.30
CA TRP A 252 -0.88 3.57 -3.10
C TRP A 252 -0.84 4.69 -2.04
N ALA A 253 -0.63 5.93 -2.48
CA ALA A 253 -0.64 7.09 -1.60
C ALA A 253 -2.02 7.34 -0.97
N ALA A 254 -3.08 7.36 -1.78
CA ALA A 254 -4.45 7.60 -1.34
C ALA A 254 -4.97 6.53 -0.37
N LEU A 255 -4.59 5.27 -0.61
CA LEU A 255 -5.04 4.13 0.19
C LEU A 255 -4.16 3.88 1.43
N LYS A 256 -3.13 4.70 1.65
CA LYS A 256 -2.18 4.63 2.78
C LYS A 256 -1.36 3.34 2.81
N SER A 257 -1.03 2.79 1.64
CA SER A 257 -0.06 1.70 1.56
C SER A 257 1.34 2.20 1.95
N PRO A 258 2.19 1.36 2.55
CA PRO A 258 3.64 1.62 2.57
C PRO A 258 4.16 1.92 1.15
N LEU A 259 5.09 2.86 1.04
CA LEU A 259 5.69 3.28 -0.23
C LEU A 259 7.13 2.77 -0.31
N PHE A 260 7.28 1.49 -0.65
CA PHE A 260 8.59 0.87 -0.88
C PHE A 260 8.94 0.89 -2.36
N LEU A 261 10.01 1.59 -2.73
CA LEU A 261 10.60 1.57 -4.06
C LEU A 261 11.21 0.18 -4.33
N SER A 262 11.13 -0.28 -5.57
CA SER A 262 11.73 -1.57 -5.99
C SER A 262 12.59 -1.49 -7.26
N HIS A 263 12.66 -0.32 -7.88
CA HIS A 263 13.53 -0.07 -9.02
C HIS A 263 14.99 0.11 -8.59
N ASP A 264 15.89 0.04 -9.56
CA ASP A 264 17.29 0.35 -9.39
C ASP A 264 17.47 1.87 -9.26
N ILE A 265 17.52 2.36 -8.02
CA ILE A 265 17.63 3.81 -7.72
C ILE A 265 18.94 4.39 -8.27
N THR A 266 19.98 3.58 -8.50
CA THR A 266 21.24 4.06 -9.12
C THR A 266 21.05 4.48 -10.58
N LYS A 267 19.93 4.05 -11.21
CA LYS A 267 19.53 4.38 -12.59
C LYS A 267 18.28 5.26 -12.64
N LEU A 268 18.08 6.09 -11.61
CA LEU A 268 16.91 6.97 -11.50
C LEU A 268 16.79 7.91 -12.70
N THR A 269 15.71 7.77 -13.47
CA THR A 269 15.39 8.71 -14.56
C THR A 269 14.66 9.93 -14.01
N ARG A 270 14.68 11.03 -14.78
CA ARG A 270 13.92 12.24 -14.42
C ARG A 270 12.42 11.96 -14.29
N THR A 271 11.84 11.19 -15.22
CA THR A 271 10.41 10.88 -15.17
C THR A 271 10.05 10.03 -13.95
N THR A 272 10.89 9.05 -13.60
CA THR A 272 10.74 8.27 -12.36
C THR A 272 10.79 9.19 -11.14
N MET A 273 11.75 10.13 -11.09
CA MET A 273 11.86 11.11 -10.00
C MET A 273 10.67 12.07 -9.93
N ASP A 274 10.12 12.51 -11.07
CA ASP A 274 8.93 13.37 -11.11
C ASP A 274 7.71 12.69 -10.47
N ILE A 275 7.66 11.35 -10.48
CA ILE A 275 6.60 10.55 -9.85
C ILE A 275 6.89 10.35 -8.36
N ILE A 276 8.00 9.69 -8.02
CA ILE A 276 8.28 9.27 -6.64
C ILE A 276 8.77 10.43 -5.75
N GLY A 277 9.27 11.50 -6.34
CA GLY A 277 9.68 12.73 -5.68
C GLY A 277 8.54 13.75 -5.50
N ASN A 278 7.29 13.39 -5.81
CA ASN A 278 6.17 14.32 -5.68
C ASN A 278 5.74 14.50 -4.21
N GLU A 279 6.25 15.56 -3.58
CA GLU A 279 5.98 15.92 -2.19
C GLU A 279 4.49 16.06 -1.85
N GLU A 280 3.66 16.55 -2.78
CA GLU A 280 2.25 16.79 -2.49
C GLU A 280 1.45 15.49 -2.45
N VAL A 281 1.81 14.52 -3.29
CA VAL A 281 1.21 13.18 -3.30
C VAL A 281 1.72 12.37 -2.11
N THR A 282 3.02 12.46 -1.81
CA THR A 282 3.61 11.85 -0.61
C THR A 282 2.97 12.41 0.67
N ALA A 283 2.70 13.71 0.74
CA ALA A 283 2.01 14.32 1.88
C ALA A 283 0.58 13.76 2.06
N ILE A 284 -0.08 13.32 0.99
CA ILE A 284 -1.34 12.57 1.13
C ILE A 284 -1.08 11.24 1.80
N ASN A 285 -0.09 10.44 1.39
CA ASN A 285 0.23 9.18 2.06
C ASN A 285 0.59 9.38 3.54
N GLN A 286 1.36 10.43 3.84
CA GLN A 286 1.91 10.74 5.16
C GLN A 286 1.02 11.64 6.03
N ASP A 287 -0.21 11.95 5.61
CA ASP A 287 -1.14 12.75 6.42
C ASP A 287 -1.37 12.07 7.79
N PRO A 288 -1.25 12.82 8.92
CA PRO A 288 -1.22 12.25 10.27
C PRO A 288 -2.57 11.68 10.73
N LEU A 289 -3.67 11.95 10.02
CA LEU A 289 -4.94 11.29 10.28
C LEU A 289 -4.85 9.78 9.95
N GLY A 290 -3.93 9.40 9.04
CA GLY A 290 -3.66 8.01 8.66
C GLY A 290 -4.86 7.27 8.07
N LYS A 291 -5.94 7.97 7.70
CA LYS A 291 -7.16 7.38 7.15
C LYS A 291 -7.02 7.12 5.66
N SER A 292 -7.19 5.85 5.27
CA SER A 292 -7.31 5.45 3.87
C SER A 292 -8.51 6.13 3.21
N ALA A 293 -8.38 6.50 1.93
CA ALA A 293 -9.50 6.99 1.14
C ALA A 293 -10.57 5.89 1.01
N TYR A 294 -11.83 6.30 0.84
CA TYR A 294 -12.95 5.39 0.59
C TYR A 294 -13.38 5.46 -0.86
N LEU A 295 -13.67 4.31 -1.48
CA LEU A 295 -14.32 4.27 -2.78
C LEU A 295 -15.74 4.82 -2.63
N ARG A 296 -16.05 5.89 -3.37
CA ARG A 296 -17.34 6.59 -3.31
C ARG A 296 -18.21 6.36 -4.52
N ALA A 297 -17.63 6.09 -5.68
CA ALA A 297 -18.40 5.82 -6.87
C ALA A 297 -17.57 5.04 -7.90
N VAL A 298 -18.28 4.26 -8.72
CA VAL A 298 -17.74 3.60 -9.90
C VAL A 298 -18.70 3.80 -11.06
N LEU A 299 -18.23 4.40 -12.15
CA LEU A 299 -19.02 4.60 -13.37
C LEU A 299 -18.17 4.22 -14.58
N GLN A 300 -18.62 3.22 -15.35
CA GLN A 300 -17.95 2.79 -16.59
C GLN A 300 -16.42 2.65 -16.45
N ASN A 301 -15.96 1.84 -15.49
CA ASN A 301 -14.53 1.63 -15.16
C ASN A 301 -13.76 2.89 -14.70
N ILE A 302 -14.46 3.94 -14.26
CA ILE A 302 -13.86 5.09 -13.57
C ILE A 302 -14.11 4.93 -12.08
N PHE A 303 -13.05 4.95 -11.29
CA PHE A 303 -13.11 4.80 -9.83
C PHE A 303 -12.90 6.15 -9.17
N VAL A 304 -13.81 6.54 -8.29
CA VAL A 304 -13.73 7.81 -7.56
C VAL A 304 -13.59 7.55 -6.07
N TRP A 305 -12.48 7.99 -5.51
CA TRP A 305 -12.10 7.84 -4.11
C TRP A 305 -12.09 9.19 -3.40
N VAL A 306 -12.54 9.20 -2.15
CA VAL A 306 -12.51 10.39 -1.29
C VAL A 306 -11.88 10.04 0.05
N GLY A 307 -10.89 10.82 0.47
CA GLY A 307 -10.21 10.67 1.76
C GLY A 307 -10.34 11.91 2.62
N GLU A 308 -10.35 11.72 3.94
CA GLU A 308 -10.23 12.81 4.92
C GLU A 308 -8.75 13.17 5.12
N LEU A 309 -8.46 14.46 5.29
CA LEU A 309 -7.15 14.96 5.69
C LEU A 309 -7.22 15.63 7.05
N ALA A 310 -6.12 15.62 7.80
CA ALA A 310 -6.07 16.07 9.19
C ALA A 310 -6.45 17.55 9.39
N ASN A 311 -6.26 18.36 8.36
CA ASN A 311 -6.57 19.79 8.35
C ASN A 311 -8.03 20.10 7.94
N GLY A 312 -8.92 19.10 7.90
CA GLY A 312 -10.33 19.28 7.55
C GLY A 312 -10.63 19.31 6.05
N GLU A 313 -9.61 19.14 5.20
CA GLU A 313 -9.73 19.07 3.75
C GLU A 313 -10.12 17.66 3.26
N ARG A 314 -10.32 17.54 1.93
CA ARG A 314 -10.57 16.27 1.27
C ARG A 314 -9.52 15.96 0.22
N LEU A 315 -9.13 14.70 0.16
CA LEU A 315 -8.59 14.11 -1.06
C LEU A 315 -9.76 13.71 -1.97
N LEU A 316 -9.70 14.06 -3.25
CA LEU A 316 -10.52 13.49 -4.32
C LEU A 316 -9.58 12.88 -5.36
N MET A 317 -9.63 11.55 -5.52
CA MET A 317 -8.86 10.83 -6.51
C MET A 317 -9.80 10.17 -7.52
N VAL A 318 -9.53 10.37 -8.80
CA VAL A 318 -10.23 9.73 -9.91
C VAL A 318 -9.25 8.90 -10.71
N VAL A 319 -9.56 7.63 -10.93
CA VAL A 319 -8.76 6.70 -11.74
C VAL A 319 -9.57 6.26 -12.94
N ASN A 320 -9.03 6.48 -14.14
CA ASN A 320 -9.63 6.03 -15.39
C ASN A 320 -9.07 4.67 -15.79
N ASN A 321 -9.81 3.59 -15.55
CA ASN A 321 -9.40 2.24 -15.97
C ASN A 321 -9.91 1.87 -17.38
N ASN A 322 -10.14 2.85 -18.25
CA ASN A 322 -10.47 2.61 -19.66
C ASN A 322 -9.24 2.85 -20.55
N ASP A 323 -9.27 2.25 -21.75
CA ASP A 323 -8.27 2.46 -22.81
C ASP A 323 -8.41 3.81 -23.55
N LYS A 324 -9.37 4.65 -23.14
CA LYS A 324 -9.66 5.94 -23.79
C LYS A 324 -9.67 7.07 -22.76
N PRO A 325 -9.32 8.30 -23.16
CA PRO A 325 -9.47 9.45 -22.29
C PRO A 325 -10.93 9.66 -21.90
N VAL A 326 -11.16 10.08 -20.65
CA VAL A 326 -12.52 10.36 -20.13
C VAL A 326 -12.60 11.77 -19.57
N SER A 327 -13.77 12.38 -19.69
CA SER A 327 -14.08 13.64 -19.02
C SER A 327 -15.32 13.42 -18.16
N LEU A 328 -15.32 13.95 -16.95
CA LEU A 328 -16.42 13.76 -16.01
C LEU A 328 -16.75 15.02 -15.22
N ASP A 329 -18.03 15.14 -14.92
CA ASP A 329 -18.61 16.09 -14.01
C ASP A 329 -18.95 15.36 -12.70
N ILE A 330 -18.36 15.80 -11.60
CA ILE A 330 -18.51 15.21 -10.25
C ILE A 330 -19.28 16.17 -9.37
N GLY A 331 -20.45 15.76 -8.88
CA GLY A 331 -21.20 16.52 -7.88
C GLY A 331 -20.41 16.67 -6.57
N ILE A 332 -20.35 17.88 -6.01
CA ILE A 332 -19.60 18.15 -4.76
C ILE A 332 -20.12 17.37 -3.54
N GLY A 333 -21.33 16.81 -3.62
CA GLY A 333 -21.89 15.91 -2.60
C GLY A 333 -21.05 14.65 -2.37
N ILE A 334 -20.20 14.26 -3.33
CA ILE A 334 -19.33 13.09 -3.16
C ILE A 334 -18.31 13.29 -2.03
N LEU A 335 -18.00 14.55 -1.71
CA LEU A 335 -17.00 14.93 -0.71
C LEU A 335 -17.48 14.70 0.74
N GLY A 336 -18.75 14.36 0.95
CA GLY A 336 -19.33 14.09 2.27
C GLY A 336 -20.83 14.33 2.34
N SER A 337 -21.47 13.77 3.37
CA SER A 337 -22.90 13.95 3.62
C SER A 337 -23.24 15.41 3.97
N ASN A 338 -24.46 15.85 3.63
CA ASN A 338 -24.99 17.17 3.97
C ASN A 338 -24.15 18.36 3.48
N ILE A 339 -23.39 18.19 2.39
CA ILE A 339 -22.74 19.32 1.71
C ILE A 339 -23.82 20.10 0.95
N PRO A 340 -24.09 21.38 1.27
CA PRO A 340 -25.05 22.16 0.52
C PRO A 340 -24.61 22.30 -0.94
N ILE A 341 -25.57 22.27 -1.88
CA ILE A 341 -25.27 22.49 -3.31
C ILE A 341 -24.60 23.86 -3.58
N THR A 342 -24.81 24.82 -2.69
CA THR A 342 -24.21 26.16 -2.71
C THR A 342 -22.81 26.21 -2.11
N ALA A 343 -22.29 25.10 -1.58
CA ALA A 343 -20.94 25.06 -1.05
C ALA A 343 -19.92 25.33 -2.17
N VAL A 344 -18.93 26.17 -1.85
CA VAL A 344 -17.85 26.53 -2.74
C VAL A 344 -16.58 25.86 -2.23
N VAL A 345 -15.88 25.19 -3.14
CA VAL A 345 -14.62 24.51 -2.85
C VAL A 345 -13.49 25.10 -3.70
N GLN A 346 -12.30 25.16 -3.15
CA GLN A 346 -11.06 25.43 -3.86
C GLN A 346 -10.37 24.10 -4.16
N ILE A 347 -9.82 23.96 -5.36
CA ILE A 347 -9.20 22.72 -5.82
C ILE A 347 -7.74 22.97 -6.19
N ARG A 348 -6.87 22.09 -5.70
CA ARG A 348 -5.47 21.99 -6.11
C ARG A 348 -5.22 20.62 -6.75
N ASP A 349 -4.67 20.62 -7.96
CA ASP A 349 -4.18 19.41 -8.62
C ASP A 349 -2.75 19.13 -8.14
N LEU A 350 -2.56 17.98 -7.49
CA LEU A 350 -1.30 17.60 -6.83
C LEU A 350 -0.21 17.16 -7.81
N TRP A 351 -0.61 16.76 -9.02
CA TRP A 351 0.29 16.34 -10.08
C TRP A 351 0.75 17.51 -10.93
N GLN A 352 -0.16 18.45 -11.20
CA GLN A 352 0.17 19.71 -11.87
C GLN A 352 0.77 20.76 -10.91
N LYS A 353 0.70 20.51 -9.60
CA LYS A 353 1.08 21.45 -8.53
C LYS A 353 0.40 22.82 -8.70
N LYS A 354 -0.87 22.79 -9.10
CA LYS A 354 -1.60 23.97 -9.58
C LYS A 354 -2.98 24.09 -8.93
N ASP A 355 -3.31 25.30 -8.52
CA ASP A 355 -4.67 25.63 -8.10
C ASP A 355 -5.56 25.77 -9.34
N LEU A 356 -6.64 24.98 -9.39
CA LEU A 356 -7.60 24.97 -10.49
C LEU A 356 -8.72 26.01 -10.30
N GLY A 357 -8.76 26.69 -9.15
CA GLY A 357 -9.72 27.73 -8.82
C GLY A 357 -10.88 27.26 -7.95
N LEU A 358 -12.00 28.00 -8.03
CA LEU A 358 -13.20 27.78 -7.22
C LEU A 358 -14.28 27.04 -8.02
N PHE A 359 -14.91 26.06 -7.38
CA PHE A 359 -16.00 25.26 -7.93
C PHE A 359 -17.21 25.30 -7.01
N ALA A 360 -18.41 25.24 -7.58
CA ALA A 360 -19.68 25.15 -6.87
C ALA A 360 -20.61 24.18 -7.61
N GLY A 361 -21.34 23.34 -6.87
CA GLY A 361 -22.22 22.30 -7.40
C GLY A 361 -21.48 21.11 -8.02
N THR A 362 -20.60 21.36 -9.00
CA THR A 362 -19.93 20.35 -9.80
C THR A 362 -18.45 20.66 -9.99
N ILE A 363 -17.61 19.63 -9.90
CA ILE A 363 -16.19 19.64 -10.25
C ILE A 363 -16.07 19.02 -11.64
N ARG A 364 -15.59 19.80 -12.62
CA ARG A 364 -15.41 19.34 -13.99
C ARG A 364 -13.96 18.92 -14.21
N LEU A 365 -13.75 17.67 -14.61
CA LEU A 365 -12.45 17.13 -14.96
C LEU A 365 -12.45 16.72 -16.43
N THR A 366 -11.51 17.27 -17.20
CA THR A 366 -11.42 17.04 -18.63
C THR A 366 -10.20 16.19 -18.97
N SER A 367 -10.37 15.29 -19.94
CA SER A 367 -9.29 14.53 -20.58
C SER A 367 -8.36 13.83 -19.57
N ILE A 368 -8.94 13.03 -18.67
CA ILE A 368 -8.17 12.09 -17.85
C ILE A 368 -7.65 11.00 -18.80
N PRO A 369 -6.32 10.82 -18.95
CA PRO A 369 -5.76 9.86 -19.89
C PRO A 369 -6.23 8.42 -19.66
N PRO A 370 -6.12 7.53 -20.67
CA PRO A 370 -6.23 6.09 -20.46
C PRO A 370 -5.31 5.65 -19.35
N HIS A 371 -5.82 4.83 -18.42
CA HIS A 371 -5.07 4.33 -17.26
C HIS A 371 -4.47 5.42 -16.35
N GLY A 372 -4.88 6.67 -16.56
CA GLY A 372 -4.39 7.82 -15.83
C GLY A 372 -5.24 8.13 -14.60
N SER A 373 -4.79 9.13 -13.84
CA SER A 373 -5.52 9.61 -12.66
C SER A 373 -5.58 11.14 -12.57
N ARG A 374 -6.50 11.62 -11.74
CA ARG A 374 -6.47 12.97 -11.17
C ARG A 374 -6.48 12.84 -9.67
N MET A 375 -5.55 13.52 -9.01
CA MET A 375 -5.43 13.53 -7.55
C MET A 375 -5.50 14.97 -7.08
N LEU A 376 -6.57 15.28 -6.36
CA LEU A 376 -6.96 16.65 -6.04
C LEU A 376 -7.06 16.81 -4.53
N ARG A 377 -6.48 17.89 -4.01
CA ARG A 377 -6.79 18.39 -2.67
C ARG A 377 -7.90 19.41 -2.79
N VAL A 378 -8.94 19.22 -2.00
CA VAL A 378 -10.16 20.01 -2.04
C VAL A 378 -10.35 20.66 -0.67
N THR A 379 -10.39 21.99 -0.69
CA THR A 379 -10.57 22.81 0.50
C THR A 379 -11.94 23.47 0.44
N LYS A 380 -12.73 23.37 1.51
CA LYS A 380 -14.02 24.06 1.57
C LYS A 380 -13.77 25.53 1.93
N ARG A 381 -14.39 26.46 1.21
CA ARG A 381 -14.16 27.91 1.44
C ARG A 381 -14.63 28.41 2.81
N LYS A 382 -15.60 27.72 3.43
CA LYS A 382 -16.17 28.07 4.73
C LYS A 382 -16.24 26.84 5.63
N GLY A 383 -15.35 26.79 6.63
CA GLY A 383 -15.22 25.70 7.58
C GLY A 383 -14.77 24.40 6.95
N ASP A 384 -14.71 23.34 7.75
CA ASP A 384 -14.19 22.05 7.32
C ASP A 384 -15.27 21.18 6.69
N PHE A 385 -14.83 20.10 6.03
CA PHE A 385 -15.75 19.05 5.60
C PHE A 385 -16.12 18.15 6.79
N PRO A 386 -17.40 17.76 6.93
CA PRO A 386 -17.83 16.85 7.99
C PRO A 386 -17.25 15.44 7.77
N PRO A 387 -16.95 14.66 8.82
CA PRO A 387 -16.43 13.30 8.68
C PRO A 387 -17.21 12.47 7.65
N LEU A 388 -16.50 11.65 6.89
CA LEU A 388 -17.08 10.77 5.88
C LEU A 388 -17.86 9.64 6.57
N SER A 389 -19.07 9.36 6.09
CA SER A 389 -19.75 8.11 6.43
C SER A 389 -19.09 6.95 5.66
N THR A 390 -18.92 5.82 6.32
CA THR A 390 -18.23 4.65 5.77
C THR A 390 -19.08 3.83 4.78
N SER A 391 -20.27 4.29 4.40
CA SER A 391 -21.25 3.45 3.72
C SER A 391 -22.22 4.25 2.82
N SER A 392 -21.79 4.55 1.60
CA SER A 392 -22.65 4.52 0.41
C SER A 392 -21.83 4.81 -0.84
N LEU A 393 -21.83 3.87 -1.78
CA LEU A 393 -21.50 4.19 -3.17
C LEU A 393 -22.60 5.11 -3.71
N ASP A 394 -22.21 6.21 -4.35
CA ASP A 394 -23.13 7.24 -4.83
C ASP A 394 -22.80 7.59 -6.29
N ASN A 395 -23.25 6.71 -7.18
CA ASN A 395 -22.96 6.82 -8.62
C ASN A 395 -23.78 7.91 -9.30
N ASP A 396 -24.89 8.36 -8.69
CA ASP A 396 -25.77 9.39 -9.24
C ASP A 396 -25.09 10.78 -9.28
N LEU A 397 -23.98 10.93 -8.55
CA LEU A 397 -23.16 12.14 -8.53
C LEU A 397 -22.10 12.18 -9.64
N LEU A 398 -22.01 11.16 -10.49
CA LEU A 398 -21.07 11.12 -11.61
C LEU A 398 -21.81 11.24 -12.94
N ASN A 399 -21.36 12.18 -13.79
CA ASN A 399 -21.81 12.28 -15.16
C ASN A 399 -20.62 12.29 -16.11
N LEU A 400 -20.61 11.38 -17.08
CA LEU A 400 -19.66 11.45 -18.18
C LEU A 400 -20.05 12.61 -19.09
N SER A 401 -19.13 13.55 -19.26
CA SER A 401 -19.32 14.61 -20.24
C SER A 401 -18.88 14.04 -21.59
N ASP A 402 -19.85 13.68 -22.44
CA ASP A 402 -19.56 13.22 -23.79
C ASP A 402 -18.75 14.28 -24.54
N ALA A 403 -17.46 14.01 -24.75
CA ALA A 403 -16.66 14.74 -25.72
C ALA A 403 -17.04 14.23 -27.13
N GLY A 404 -18.23 14.65 -27.59
CA GLY A 404 -18.70 14.46 -28.97
C GLY A 404 -19.43 13.14 -29.23
N LEU A 405 -20.77 13.23 -29.31
CA LEU A 405 -21.56 12.73 -30.45
C LEU A 405 -23.00 13.24 -30.32
N SER A 406 -23.53 13.70 -31.44
CA SER A 406 -24.91 14.14 -31.67
C SER A 406 -25.96 13.15 -31.15
N PHE A 407 -26.93 13.68 -30.42
CA PHE A 407 -28.15 12.99 -29.98
C PHE A 407 -28.84 12.23 -31.13
N ILE A 408 -28.98 10.91 -30.97
CA ILE A 408 -30.10 10.15 -31.53
C ILE A 408 -30.73 9.40 -30.35
N PRO A 409 -31.96 9.71 -29.94
CA PRO A 409 -32.60 9.01 -28.86
C PRO A 409 -33.23 7.72 -29.42
N LEU A 410 -32.97 6.56 -28.81
CA LEU A 410 -34.00 5.52 -28.74
C LEU A 410 -33.83 4.60 -27.54
N ALA A 411 -34.99 4.27 -26.98
CA ALA A 411 -35.27 3.57 -25.74
C ALA A 411 -34.83 2.08 -25.68
N VAL A 412 -34.78 1.61 -24.43
CA VAL A 412 -34.85 0.22 -23.92
C VAL A 412 -33.61 -0.67 -24.13
N VAL A 413 -32.91 -1.03 -23.04
CA VAL A 413 -32.86 -2.39 -22.45
C VAL A 413 -32.27 -2.30 -21.03
N LEU A 414 -32.99 -2.87 -20.06
CA LEU A 414 -32.63 -3.04 -18.65
C LEU A 414 -32.02 -4.45 -18.44
N THR A 415 -31.19 -4.58 -17.40
CA THR A 415 -30.62 -5.80 -16.76
C THR A 415 -29.51 -6.58 -17.50
N PHE A 416 -28.31 -6.65 -16.90
CA PHE A 416 -27.88 -7.80 -16.07
C PHE A 416 -26.57 -7.51 -15.32
N ALA A 417 -26.53 -7.87 -14.04
CA ALA A 417 -25.33 -7.99 -13.22
C ALA A 417 -25.29 -9.40 -12.60
N ILE A 418 -24.06 -9.90 -12.38
CA ILE A 418 -23.65 -10.99 -11.47
C ILE A 418 -23.80 -12.46 -11.97
N GLY A 419 -22.66 -13.18 -11.97
CA GLY A 419 -22.52 -14.65 -12.09
C GLY A 419 -21.60 -15.04 -13.27
N MET A 420 -20.55 -15.86 -13.18
CA MET A 420 -20.29 -17.00 -12.29
C MET A 420 -18.78 -17.25 -12.14
N SER A 421 -18.38 -17.62 -10.92
CA SER A 421 -17.21 -18.47 -10.65
C SER A 421 -17.73 -19.90 -10.43
N TRP A 422 -17.06 -20.88 -11.04
CA TRP A 422 -16.95 -22.32 -10.75
C TRP A 422 -17.11 -23.25 -11.97
N VAL A 423 -16.03 -23.99 -12.24
CA VAL A 423 -15.94 -25.45 -12.46
C VAL A 423 -14.77 -25.74 -13.42
N ARG A 424 -13.59 -26.01 -12.86
CA ARG A 424 -12.59 -26.88 -13.48
C ARG A 424 -12.16 -27.91 -12.45
N SER A 425 -12.77 -29.07 -12.51
CA SER A 425 -12.33 -30.27 -11.80
C SER A 425 -12.56 -31.49 -12.69
N ARG A 426 -11.45 -32.16 -12.97
CA ARG A 426 -11.32 -33.60 -13.29
C ARG A 426 -11.90 -34.10 -14.61
N ARG A 427 -11.00 -34.35 -15.57
CA ARG A 427 -11.05 -35.55 -16.42
C ARG A 427 -9.84 -36.42 -16.07
N GLN A 428 -10.06 -37.39 -15.19
CA GLN A 428 -9.29 -38.64 -15.20
C GLN A 428 -10.03 -39.61 -16.11
N GLY A 429 -9.25 -40.33 -16.91
CA GLY A 429 -9.73 -41.23 -17.93
C GLY A 429 -10.37 -42.50 -17.37
N TYR A 430 -11.29 -43.02 -18.16
CA TYR A 430 -11.58 -44.45 -18.23
C TYR A 430 -11.61 -44.82 -19.71
N VAL A 431 -10.69 -45.69 -20.11
CA VAL A 431 -10.75 -46.51 -21.32
C VAL A 431 -11.00 -47.94 -20.83
N GLN A 432 -12.06 -48.53 -21.33
CA GLN A 432 -12.42 -49.95 -21.35
C GLN A 432 -13.20 -50.12 -22.68
N LEU A 433 -13.06 -51.11 -23.54
CA LEU A 433 -12.47 -52.46 -23.55
C LEU A 433 -12.22 -52.84 -25.02
N THR A 434 -11.12 -53.56 -25.30
CA THR A 434 -11.04 -54.88 -25.96
C THR A 434 -9.59 -55.33 -25.98
#